data_AF-A0A848ELB3-F1
#
_entry.id   AF-A0A848ELB3-F1
#
_cell.length_a   1.000
_cell.length_b   1.000
_cell.length_c   1.000
_cell.angle_alpha   90.00
_cell.angle_beta   90.00
_cell.angle_gamma   90.00
#
_symmetry.space_group_name_H-M   'P 1'
#
loop_
_entity.id
_entity.type
_entity.pdbx_description
1 polymer ?
#
loop_
_entity_poly.entity_id
_entity_poly.type
_entity_poly.pdbx_seq_one_letter_code
_entity_poly.pdbx_strand_id
1 'polypeptide(L)'
;MDKTAAIAGLILVLTGTAGASQFNVKVQTQINVEHFGTEAYDNASALQRINLTAENFGSANCLHSLRAEIAAGDTRYTRYSKPRELESGKSVNHKMMLAPLNHTGQVRLNLSATYCDRTRPVTEISYNQTQELITERTLNSTTVESTEDSVEFEVEGLENATLVPVDHPPVWKVGSTTLRHGQAQLGFEPTVFHPSRNITFAALKDGDIVARTKVSLREPETPMQGIRKLLPGSDIATISLLLNIILTAALVHAHRQSLKRALAKLR
;
A
#
# COMPACT_ATOMS: atom_id res chain seq x y z
N MET A 1 -7.03 30.21 72.09
CA MET A 1 -6.03 29.90 71.04
C MET A 1 -6.39 28.52 70.50
N ASP A 2 -7.12 28.52 69.39
CA ASP A 2 -7.85 27.37 68.87
C ASP A 2 -6.95 26.37 68.16
N LYS A 3 -6.94 25.13 68.66
CA LYS A 3 -6.18 23.99 68.12
C LYS A 3 -6.79 23.38 66.85
N THR A 4 -7.87 23.96 66.32
CA THR A 4 -8.58 23.49 65.12
C THR A 4 -7.99 24.01 63.81
N ALA A 5 -7.20 25.10 63.84
CA ALA A 5 -6.58 25.64 62.63
C ALA A 5 -5.33 24.86 62.16
N ALA A 6 -4.67 24.12 63.07
CA ALA A 6 -3.43 23.41 62.74
C ALA A 6 -3.65 22.09 61.98
N ILE A 7 -4.85 21.50 62.05
CA ILE A 7 -5.16 20.21 61.41
C ILE A 7 -5.61 20.41 59.95
N ALA A 8 -6.26 21.54 59.64
CA ALA A 8 -6.67 21.87 58.28
C ALA A 8 -5.48 22.20 57.36
N GLY A 9 -4.37 22.73 57.92
CA GLY A 9 -3.15 23.01 57.16
C GLY A 9 -2.35 21.76 56.77
N LEU A 10 -2.44 20.67 57.55
CA LEU A 10 -1.69 19.43 57.28
C LEU A 10 -2.37 18.57 56.19
N ILE A 11 -3.70 18.63 56.08
CA ILE A 11 -4.46 17.90 55.04
C ILE A 11 -4.28 18.54 53.65
N LEU A 12 -4.02 19.85 53.58
CA LEU A 12 -3.81 20.56 52.31
C LEU A 12 -2.39 20.40 51.74
N VAL A 13 -1.43 19.88 52.50
CA VAL A 13 -0.06 19.60 52.03
C VAL A 13 0.09 18.15 51.55
N LEU A 14 -0.82 17.24 51.90
CA LEU A 14 -0.80 15.84 51.47
C LEU A 14 -1.49 15.56 50.12
N THR A 15 -2.21 16.53 49.54
CA THR A 15 -2.81 16.40 48.20
C THR A 15 -1.89 16.90 47.07
N GLY A 16 -0.71 17.45 47.40
CA GLY A 16 0.23 18.04 46.44
C GLY A 16 1.22 17.10 45.77
N THR A 17 1.24 15.81 46.13
CA THR A 17 2.11 14.80 45.49
C THR A 17 1.34 13.59 44.99
N ALA A 18 0.13 13.80 44.45
CA ALA A 18 -0.29 13.00 43.30
C ALA A 18 0.48 13.51 42.07
N GLY A 19 1.81 13.45 42.14
CA GLY A 19 2.65 13.53 40.97
C GLY A 19 2.17 12.38 40.11
N ALA A 20 1.50 12.73 39.01
CA ALA A 20 1.24 11.83 37.93
C ALA A 20 2.59 11.24 37.55
N SER A 21 2.91 10.07 38.11
CA SER A 21 3.81 9.13 37.48
C SER A 21 3.11 8.76 36.19
N GLN A 22 3.26 9.62 35.20
CA GLN A 22 3.20 9.24 33.81
C GLN A 22 4.30 8.20 33.69
N PHE A 23 3.93 6.95 33.95
CA PHE A 23 4.65 5.80 33.46
C PHE A 23 4.65 5.96 31.95
N ASN A 24 5.61 6.74 31.44
CA ASN A 24 6.03 6.66 30.07
C ASN A 24 6.80 5.34 29.97
N VAL A 25 6.07 4.23 30.08
CA VAL A 25 6.57 2.95 29.62
C VAL A 25 6.73 3.17 28.13
N LYS A 26 7.95 3.54 27.74
CA LYS A 26 8.38 3.48 26.37
C LYS A 26 8.43 1.99 26.05
N VAL A 27 7.25 1.40 25.79
CA VAL A 27 7.12 0.06 25.26
C VAL A 27 7.85 0.14 23.94
N GLN A 28 9.11 -0.26 23.96
CA GLN A 28 9.87 -0.37 22.73
C GLN A 28 9.14 -1.44 21.93
N THR A 29 8.56 -1.03 20.81
CA THR A 29 8.03 -1.95 19.82
C THR A 29 9.17 -2.89 19.40
N GLN A 30 9.15 -4.08 19.99
CA GLN A 30 10.06 -5.17 19.68
C GLN A 30 9.39 -6.04 18.63
N ILE A 31 10.06 -6.20 17.51
CA ILE A 31 9.77 -7.24 16.53
C ILE A 31 10.91 -8.22 16.67
N ASN A 32 10.59 -9.47 16.96
CA ASN A 32 11.54 -10.56 16.80
C ASN A 32 11.36 -11.12 15.40
N VAL A 33 12.48 -11.44 14.75
CA VAL A 33 12.46 -12.15 13.47
C VAL A 33 12.96 -13.55 13.76
N GLU A 34 12.03 -14.50 13.89
CA GLU A 34 12.36 -15.83 14.40
C GLU A 34 12.68 -16.83 13.30
N HIS A 35 12.07 -16.69 12.12
CA HIS A 35 12.22 -17.67 11.05
C HIS A 35 12.50 -17.00 9.70
N PHE A 36 13.66 -17.34 9.15
CA PHE A 36 14.14 -16.89 7.85
C PHE A 36 14.39 -18.10 6.95
N GLY A 37 13.80 -18.08 5.76
CA GLY A 37 14.01 -19.11 4.75
C GLY A 37 14.13 -18.50 3.36
N THR A 38 15.18 -18.88 2.63
CA THR A 38 15.31 -18.59 1.20
C THR A 38 15.04 -19.86 0.43
N GLU A 39 14.10 -19.80 -0.50
CA GLU A 39 13.79 -20.89 -1.41
C GLU A 39 14.01 -20.36 -2.84
N ALA A 40 14.87 -21.02 -3.60
CA ALA A 40 14.93 -20.81 -5.03
C ALA A 40 13.57 -21.23 -5.61
N TYR A 41 12.97 -20.38 -6.45
CA TYR A 41 11.69 -20.72 -7.06
C TYR A 41 11.92 -21.79 -8.13
N ASP A 42 11.10 -22.85 -8.07
CA ASP A 42 11.17 -24.08 -8.88
C ASP A 42 11.92 -23.93 -10.22
N ASN A 43 13.03 -24.69 -10.36
CA ASN A 43 13.84 -24.90 -11.57
C ASN A 43 14.48 -23.69 -12.28
N ALA A 44 14.10 -22.44 -11.97
CA ALA A 44 14.66 -21.24 -12.59
C ALA A 44 15.65 -20.54 -11.65
N SER A 45 16.96 -20.73 -11.90
CA SER A 45 18.07 -20.18 -11.09
C SER A 45 18.05 -18.65 -10.92
N ALA A 46 17.28 -17.96 -11.74
CA ALA A 46 17.25 -16.51 -11.80
C ALA A 46 16.11 -15.86 -10.98
N LEU A 47 15.18 -16.65 -10.45
CA LEU A 47 14.12 -16.17 -9.57
C LEU A 47 14.34 -16.63 -8.13
N GLN A 48 14.32 -15.68 -7.21
CA GLN A 48 14.49 -15.96 -5.80
C GLN A 48 13.25 -15.55 -5.02
N ARG A 49 12.77 -16.49 -4.19
CA ARG A 49 11.71 -16.23 -3.21
C ARG A 49 12.33 -16.14 -1.83
N ILE A 50 12.11 -15.00 -1.20
CA ILE A 50 12.51 -14.76 0.18
C ILE A 50 11.25 -14.83 1.04
N ASN A 51 11.27 -15.76 1.99
CA ASN A 51 10.22 -15.90 2.99
C ASN A 51 10.79 -15.47 4.35
N LEU A 52 10.09 -14.60 5.05
CA LEU A 52 10.46 -14.17 6.39
C LEU A 52 9.23 -14.12 7.27
N THR A 53 9.30 -14.80 8.41
CA THR A 53 8.27 -14.70 9.44
C THR A 53 8.67 -13.59 10.40
N ALA A 54 7.87 -12.52 10.43
CA ALA A 54 7.99 -11.45 11.41
C ALA A 54 6.97 -11.66 12.52
N GLU A 55 7.39 -11.48 13.76
CA GLU A 55 6.53 -11.57 14.94
C GLU A 55 6.49 -10.23 15.67
N ASN A 56 5.29 -9.75 15.96
CA ASN A 56 5.08 -8.45 16.59
C ASN A 56 4.80 -8.61 18.08
N PHE A 57 5.66 -8.09 18.96
CA PHE A 57 5.52 -8.24 20.41
C PHE A 57 4.90 -7.03 21.13
N GLY A 58 4.49 -5.99 20.41
CA GLY A 58 3.93 -4.82 21.11
C GLY A 58 3.48 -3.63 20.27
N SER A 59 3.47 -3.74 18.94
CA SER A 59 2.95 -2.69 18.06
C SER A 59 1.47 -2.99 17.78
N ALA A 60 0.57 -2.02 17.92
CA ALA A 60 -0.76 -2.12 17.34
C ALA A 60 -0.80 -1.26 16.07
N ASN A 61 -1.52 -1.71 15.04
CA ASN A 61 -1.83 -0.93 13.83
C ASN A 61 -0.62 -0.46 13.02
N CYS A 62 0.49 -1.22 13.04
CA CYS A 62 1.61 -0.94 12.16
C CYS A 62 1.55 -1.80 10.90
N LEU A 63 1.96 -1.19 9.78
CA LEU A 63 2.24 -1.91 8.56
C LEU A 63 3.69 -2.42 8.57
N HIS A 64 3.83 -3.72 8.32
CA HIS A 64 5.09 -4.41 8.25
C HIS A 64 5.41 -4.73 6.80
N SER A 65 6.66 -4.54 6.38
CA SER A 65 7.16 -5.02 5.10
C SER A 65 8.63 -5.41 5.18
N LEU A 66 9.05 -6.32 4.31
CA LEU A 66 10.47 -6.57 4.08
C LEU A 66 11.02 -5.53 3.14
N ARG A 67 12.28 -5.16 3.36
CA ARG A 67 13.10 -4.35 2.48
C ARG A 67 14.38 -5.12 2.16
N ALA A 68 14.67 -5.31 0.87
CA ALA A 68 15.88 -5.96 0.41
C ALA A 68 16.70 -4.96 -0.42
N GLU A 69 17.93 -4.65 -0.01
CA GLU A 69 18.88 -3.90 -0.85
C GLU A 69 19.73 -4.88 -1.63
N ILE A 70 19.63 -4.84 -2.94
CA ILE A 70 20.20 -5.83 -3.85
C ILE A 70 21.36 -5.19 -4.60
N ALA A 71 22.48 -5.90 -4.66
CA ALA A 71 23.65 -5.57 -5.45
C ALA A 71 23.94 -6.71 -6.43
N ALA A 72 23.87 -6.42 -7.72
CA ALA A 72 24.06 -7.37 -8.82
C ALA A 72 24.98 -6.72 -9.87
N GLY A 73 26.28 -7.06 -9.83
CA GLY A 73 27.29 -6.36 -10.61
C GLY A 73 27.37 -4.87 -10.22
N ASP A 74 27.25 -3.99 -11.21
CA ASP A 74 27.20 -2.53 -11.01
C ASP A 74 25.80 -2.01 -10.65
N THR A 75 24.77 -2.85 -10.74
CA THR A 75 23.40 -2.46 -10.43
C THR A 75 23.11 -2.58 -8.94
N ARG A 76 22.47 -1.54 -8.38
CA ARG A 76 22.03 -1.52 -6.99
C ARG A 76 20.58 -1.09 -6.90
N TYR A 77 19.77 -1.87 -6.21
CA TYR A 77 18.35 -1.57 -6.09
C TYR A 77 17.71 -2.20 -4.83
N THR A 78 16.96 -1.41 -4.08
CA THR A 78 16.00 -1.79 -3.04
C THR A 78 14.67 -2.38 -3.57
N ARG A 79 14.13 -3.39 -2.88
CA ARG A 79 12.80 -3.98 -3.11
C ARG A 79 12.02 -4.07 -1.81
N TYR A 80 10.70 -4.03 -1.91
CA TYR A 80 9.81 -4.18 -0.78
C TYR A 80 8.85 -5.37 -0.96
N SER A 81 8.47 -6.02 0.14
CA SER A 81 7.33 -6.94 0.12
C SER A 81 6.03 -6.16 0.20
N LYS A 82 4.90 -6.80 -0.12
CA LYS A 82 3.59 -6.21 0.14
C LYS A 82 3.47 -5.87 1.64
N PRO A 83 3.04 -4.65 2.01
CA PRO A 83 2.82 -4.27 3.39
C PRO A 83 1.65 -5.06 3.96
N ARG A 84 1.75 -5.43 5.24
CA ARG A 84 0.69 -6.13 5.97
C ARG A 84 0.54 -5.54 7.35
N GLU A 85 -0.68 -5.31 7.76
CA GLU A 85 -0.98 -4.99 9.16
C GLU A 85 -0.69 -6.23 10.01
N LEU A 86 -0.06 -6.01 11.15
CA LEU A 86 0.22 -7.07 12.10
C LEU A 86 -0.18 -6.61 13.49
N GLU A 87 -1.14 -7.31 14.09
CA GLU A 87 -1.54 -7.07 15.47
C GLU A 87 -0.45 -7.53 16.44
N SER A 88 -0.48 -6.98 17.65
CA SER A 88 0.40 -7.40 18.74
C SER A 88 0.16 -8.87 19.11
N GLY A 89 1.24 -9.62 19.32
CA GLY A 89 1.23 -11.06 19.61
C GLY A 89 0.98 -11.96 18.39
N LYS A 90 0.95 -11.41 17.17
CA LYS A 90 0.74 -12.16 15.92
C LYS A 90 2.03 -12.26 15.11
N SER A 91 2.09 -13.29 14.28
CA SER A 91 3.14 -13.51 13.29
C SER A 91 2.58 -13.41 11.87
N VAL A 92 3.42 -12.94 10.95
CA VAL A 92 3.09 -12.90 9.52
C VAL A 92 4.27 -13.35 8.69
N ASN A 93 3.97 -14.18 7.70
CA ASN A 93 4.94 -14.54 6.68
C ASN A 93 4.92 -13.48 5.57
N HIS A 94 6.00 -12.73 5.48
CA HIS A 94 6.29 -11.86 4.36
C HIS A 94 7.00 -12.63 3.26
N LYS A 95 6.45 -12.49 2.04
CA LYS A 95 7.02 -13.07 0.83
C LYS A 95 7.51 -11.94 -0.06
N MET A 96 8.75 -12.04 -0.53
CA MET A 96 9.32 -11.17 -1.54
C MET A 96 9.84 -12.01 -2.69
N MET A 97 9.47 -11.65 -3.91
CA MET A 97 10.02 -12.27 -5.11
C MET A 97 10.99 -11.30 -5.76
N LEU A 98 12.15 -11.82 -6.16
CA LEU A 98 13.24 -11.05 -6.72
C LEU A 98 13.63 -11.63 -8.08
N ALA A 99 13.77 -10.74 -9.06
CA ALA A 99 14.21 -11.04 -10.41
C ALA A 99 15.29 -10.00 -10.79
N PRO A 100 16.58 -10.28 -10.54
CA PRO A 100 17.67 -9.45 -11.05
C PRO A 100 17.74 -9.63 -12.57
N LEU A 101 17.21 -8.65 -13.29
CA LEU A 101 17.22 -8.66 -14.75
C LEU A 101 18.61 -8.35 -15.29
N ASN A 102 18.92 -8.89 -16.47
CA ASN A 102 20.14 -8.61 -17.22
C ASN A 102 21.45 -8.78 -16.41
N HIS A 103 21.47 -9.77 -15.51
CA HIS A 103 22.64 -10.07 -14.68
C HIS A 103 22.90 -11.58 -14.61
N THR A 104 24.18 -11.92 -14.63
CA THR A 104 24.70 -13.25 -14.28
C THR A 104 25.86 -13.09 -13.31
N GLY A 105 26.00 -14.02 -12.38
CA GLY A 105 27.04 -14.00 -11.35
C GLY A 105 26.49 -13.70 -9.95
N GLN A 106 27.37 -13.22 -9.07
CA GLN A 106 27.04 -13.03 -7.66
C GLN A 106 25.99 -11.92 -7.48
N VAL A 107 24.98 -12.21 -6.66
CA VAL A 107 23.98 -11.25 -6.18
C VAL A 107 24.06 -11.22 -4.65
N ARG A 108 24.19 -10.01 -4.09
CA ARG A 108 24.18 -9.77 -2.64
C ARG A 108 22.92 -9.03 -2.22
N LEU A 109 22.37 -9.38 -1.06
CA LEU A 109 21.11 -8.87 -0.57
C LEU A 109 21.22 -8.53 0.90
N ASN A 110 21.00 -7.27 1.25
CA ASN A 110 20.84 -6.87 2.64
C ASN A 110 19.35 -6.80 2.96
N LEU A 111 18.88 -7.74 3.77
CA LEU A 111 17.49 -7.79 4.20
C LEU A 111 17.29 -6.99 5.48
N SER A 112 16.19 -6.27 5.50
CA SER A 112 15.72 -5.52 6.66
C SER A 112 14.21 -5.63 6.79
N ALA A 113 13.72 -5.62 8.02
CA ALA A 113 12.30 -5.49 8.34
C ALA A 113 11.97 -4.02 8.52
N THR A 114 10.88 -3.57 7.91
CA THR A 114 10.36 -2.20 8.01
C THR A 114 9.01 -2.20 8.71
N TYR A 115 8.83 -1.34 9.71
CA TYR A 115 7.64 -1.26 10.55
C TYR A 115 7.55 0.09 11.24
N CYS A 116 6.37 0.70 11.32
CA CYS A 116 6.13 1.98 12.01
C CYS A 116 7.26 3.02 11.78
N ASP A 117 7.69 3.20 10.54
CA ASP A 117 8.81 4.09 10.11
C ASP A 117 10.23 3.70 10.55
N ARG A 118 10.41 2.51 11.13
CA ARG A 118 11.71 1.96 11.51
C ARG A 118 12.14 0.90 10.51
N THR A 119 13.45 0.84 10.28
CA THR A 119 14.09 -0.23 9.52
C THR A 119 15.06 -0.96 10.44
N ARG A 120 14.97 -2.29 10.52
CA ARG A 120 15.88 -3.14 11.29
C ARG A 120 16.56 -4.14 10.36
N PRO A 121 17.90 -4.23 10.36
CA PRO A 121 18.58 -5.26 9.60
C PRO A 121 18.18 -6.64 10.12
N VAL A 122 18.03 -7.59 9.21
CA VAL A 122 17.71 -8.99 9.53
C VAL A 122 18.91 -9.86 9.21
N THR A 123 19.34 -9.89 7.95
CA THR A 123 20.41 -10.76 7.49
C THR A 123 20.97 -10.29 6.15
N GLU A 124 22.15 -10.78 5.79
CA GLU A 124 22.73 -10.64 4.46
C GLU A 124 22.69 -12.01 3.76
N ILE A 125 22.33 -12.01 2.48
CA ILE A 125 22.31 -13.21 1.64
C ILE A 125 23.21 -12.96 0.45
N SER A 126 23.93 -13.97 0.03
CA SER A 126 24.59 -13.99 -1.26
C SER A 126 24.22 -15.28 -1.99
N TYR A 127 23.84 -15.16 -3.26
CA TYR A 127 23.65 -16.30 -4.15
C TYR A 127 24.29 -16.03 -5.51
N ASN A 128 24.45 -17.09 -6.30
CA ASN A 128 24.98 -16.98 -7.66
C ASN A 128 23.85 -17.19 -8.67
N GLN A 129 23.62 -16.21 -9.52
CA GLN A 129 22.64 -16.28 -10.59
C GLN A 129 23.32 -16.82 -11.85
N THR A 130 22.92 -18.01 -12.30
CA THR A 130 23.55 -18.67 -13.44
C THR A 130 22.86 -18.37 -14.76
N GLN A 131 21.65 -17.82 -14.73
CA GLN A 131 20.86 -17.48 -15.92
C GLN A 131 20.52 -15.99 -15.93
N GLU A 132 20.73 -15.38 -17.09
CA GLU A 132 20.30 -14.02 -17.34
C GLU A 132 18.80 -13.98 -17.62
N LEU A 133 18.09 -13.07 -16.96
CA LEU A 133 16.69 -12.81 -17.25
C LEU A 133 16.58 -11.63 -18.20
N ILE A 134 16.37 -11.93 -19.47
CA ILE A 134 16.15 -10.96 -20.55
C ILE A 134 14.70 -11.10 -21.02
N THR A 135 14.03 -9.98 -21.26
CA THR A 135 12.73 -9.99 -21.94
C THR A 135 12.59 -8.79 -22.86
N GLU A 136 12.26 -9.05 -24.12
CA GLU A 136 12.10 -8.04 -25.16
C GLU A 136 10.64 -7.65 -25.36
N ARG A 137 9.71 -8.48 -24.88
CA ARG A 137 8.27 -8.27 -25.05
C ARG A 137 7.76 -7.29 -23.98
N THR A 138 7.24 -6.15 -24.42
CA THR A 138 6.50 -5.23 -23.56
C THR A 138 5.01 -5.32 -23.84
N LEU A 139 4.21 -5.55 -22.81
CA LEU A 139 2.76 -5.56 -22.86
C LEU A 139 2.21 -4.25 -22.30
N ASN A 140 1.16 -3.76 -22.95
CA ASN A 140 0.42 -2.61 -22.46
C ASN A 140 -0.40 -2.98 -21.22
N SER A 141 -0.53 -2.03 -20.31
CA SER A 141 -1.48 -2.15 -19.21
C SER A 141 -2.38 -0.93 -19.16
N THR A 142 -3.64 -1.16 -18.80
CA THR A 142 -4.67 -0.13 -18.68
C THR A 142 -5.15 -0.08 -17.25
N THR A 143 -5.14 1.11 -16.65
CA THR A 143 -5.76 1.34 -15.34
C THR A 143 -7.28 1.23 -15.48
N VAL A 144 -7.89 0.32 -14.73
CA VAL A 144 -9.34 0.11 -14.66
C VAL A 144 -9.95 1.03 -13.62
N GLU A 145 -9.38 1.01 -12.41
CA GLU A 145 -9.82 1.80 -11.28
C GLU A 145 -8.61 2.28 -10.47
N SER A 146 -8.74 3.44 -9.83
CA SER A 146 -7.73 3.94 -8.88
C SER A 146 -8.43 4.52 -7.66
N THR A 147 -7.95 4.14 -6.49
CA THR A 147 -8.30 4.71 -5.19
C THR A 147 -7.08 5.44 -4.61
N GLU A 148 -7.21 5.97 -3.38
CA GLU A 148 -6.10 6.63 -2.68
C GLU A 148 -4.98 5.66 -2.27
N ASP A 149 -5.30 4.38 -2.12
CA ASP A 149 -4.45 3.32 -1.57
C ASP A 149 -4.28 2.11 -2.50
N SER A 150 -4.97 2.09 -3.64
CA SER A 150 -4.90 0.98 -4.58
C SER A 150 -5.13 1.39 -6.04
N VAL A 151 -4.55 0.63 -6.96
CA VAL A 151 -4.79 0.74 -8.40
C VAL A 151 -5.15 -0.63 -8.94
N GLU A 152 -6.29 -0.73 -9.59
CA GLU A 152 -6.69 -1.88 -10.38
C GLU A 152 -6.31 -1.65 -11.85
N PHE A 153 -5.69 -2.64 -12.46
CA PHE A 153 -5.24 -2.55 -13.85
C PHE A 153 -5.33 -3.90 -14.56
N GLU A 154 -5.44 -3.82 -15.87
CA GLU A 154 -5.47 -4.95 -16.78
C GLU A 154 -4.20 -4.98 -17.61
N VAL A 155 -3.68 -6.17 -17.92
CA VAL A 155 -2.51 -6.37 -18.80
C VAL A 155 -2.96 -7.13 -20.05
N GLU A 156 -2.79 -6.49 -21.20
CA GLU A 156 -3.27 -7.03 -22.48
C GLU A 156 -2.56 -8.33 -22.87
N GLY A 157 -3.33 -9.36 -23.20
CA GLY A 157 -2.81 -10.62 -23.73
C GLY A 157 -2.03 -11.49 -22.74
N LEU A 158 -2.24 -11.29 -21.43
CA LEU A 158 -1.57 -12.06 -20.38
C LEU A 158 -2.53 -12.42 -19.25
N GLU A 159 -2.65 -13.73 -18.98
CA GLU A 159 -3.47 -14.26 -17.90
C GLU A 159 -2.66 -15.15 -16.96
N ASN A 160 -3.07 -15.20 -15.69
CA ASN A 160 -2.53 -16.09 -14.66
C ASN A 160 -1.01 -15.98 -14.48
N ALA A 161 -0.49 -14.76 -14.53
CA ALA A 161 0.92 -14.45 -14.33
C ALA A 161 1.16 -13.71 -13.02
N THR A 162 2.35 -13.84 -12.46
CA THR A 162 2.78 -13.05 -11.30
C THR A 162 3.62 -11.87 -11.77
N LEU A 163 3.21 -10.67 -11.38
CA LEU A 163 3.91 -9.43 -11.67
C LEU A 163 4.88 -9.11 -10.54
N VAL A 164 6.16 -9.01 -10.86
CA VAL A 164 7.23 -8.65 -9.93
C VAL A 164 7.76 -7.26 -10.29
N PRO A 165 7.75 -6.28 -9.37
CA PRO A 165 8.29 -4.96 -9.63
C PRO A 165 9.76 -5.04 -10.08
N VAL A 166 10.09 -4.32 -11.14
CA VAL A 166 11.45 -4.21 -11.70
C VAL A 166 12.03 -2.82 -11.43
N ASP A 167 11.19 -1.79 -11.33
CA ASP A 167 11.65 -0.42 -11.18
C ASP A 167 11.85 0.00 -9.73
N HIS A 168 12.49 1.15 -9.59
CA HIS A 168 12.98 1.75 -8.34
C HIS A 168 12.15 2.96 -7.91
N PRO A 169 10.86 2.82 -7.55
CA PRO A 169 10.12 3.97 -7.10
C PRO A 169 10.54 4.31 -5.65
N PRO A 170 11.05 5.52 -5.39
CA PRO A 170 11.57 5.92 -4.07
C PRO A 170 10.51 6.03 -2.96
N VAL A 171 9.23 5.76 -3.26
CA VAL A 171 8.09 6.15 -2.40
C VAL A 171 7.09 5.03 -2.13
N TRP A 172 7.26 3.82 -2.69
CA TRP A 172 6.21 2.80 -2.63
C TRP A 172 6.71 1.46 -2.08
N LYS A 173 6.05 0.97 -1.03
CA LYS A 173 6.16 -0.41 -0.54
C LYS A 173 5.33 -1.36 -1.42
N VAL A 174 5.55 -1.36 -2.73
CA VAL A 174 4.81 -2.24 -3.66
C VAL A 174 5.53 -3.58 -3.79
N GLY A 175 4.79 -4.65 -3.48
CA GLY A 175 5.25 -6.03 -3.65
C GLY A 175 4.82 -6.64 -4.97
N SER A 176 5.07 -7.94 -5.12
CA SER A 176 4.52 -8.72 -6.23
C SER A 176 3.00 -8.82 -6.15
N THR A 177 2.34 -8.86 -7.31
CA THR A 177 0.89 -9.09 -7.43
C THR A 177 0.60 -10.16 -8.47
N THR A 178 -0.57 -10.79 -8.41
CA THR A 178 -0.95 -11.89 -9.32
C THR A 178 -2.10 -11.44 -10.21
N LEU A 179 -1.94 -11.62 -11.52
CA LEU A 179 -3.00 -11.43 -12.51
C LEU A 179 -3.99 -12.59 -12.43
N ARG A 180 -5.28 -12.26 -12.27
CA ARG A 180 -6.40 -13.21 -12.37
C ARG A 180 -7.28 -12.73 -13.51
N HIS A 181 -7.43 -13.54 -14.56
CA HIS A 181 -8.18 -13.17 -15.76
C HIS A 181 -7.70 -11.84 -16.38
N GLY A 182 -6.38 -11.62 -16.44
CA GLY A 182 -5.78 -10.41 -17.00
C GLY A 182 -5.80 -9.17 -16.09
N GLN A 183 -6.44 -9.24 -14.92
CA GLN A 183 -6.58 -8.12 -13.99
C GLN A 183 -5.79 -8.34 -12.70
N ALA A 184 -5.24 -7.26 -12.16
CA ALA A 184 -4.56 -7.26 -10.86
C ALA A 184 -4.85 -5.97 -10.11
N GLN A 185 -4.86 -6.10 -8.78
CA GLN A 185 -4.91 -4.97 -7.86
C GLN A 185 -3.54 -4.78 -7.22
N LEU A 186 -3.08 -3.53 -7.20
CA LEU A 186 -1.85 -3.11 -6.55
C LEU A 186 -2.20 -2.17 -5.40
N GLY A 187 -1.97 -2.63 -4.16
CA GLY A 187 -2.05 -1.77 -2.98
C GLY A 187 -0.74 -1.03 -2.75
N PHE A 188 -0.83 0.24 -2.33
CA PHE A 188 0.32 1.07 -1.95
C PHE A 188 -0.03 1.98 -0.76
N GLU A 189 1.00 2.41 -0.04
CA GLU A 189 0.87 3.36 1.08
C GLU A 189 1.46 4.71 0.63
N PRO A 190 0.66 5.78 0.53
CA PRO A 190 1.17 7.07 0.09
C PRO A 190 1.95 7.76 1.22
N THR A 191 3.26 7.96 1.04
CA THR A 191 4.03 8.85 1.96
C THR A 191 3.96 10.31 1.50
N VAL A 192 3.99 10.54 0.18
CA VAL A 192 3.56 11.76 -0.54
C VAL A 192 3.24 11.29 -1.96
N PHE A 193 1.96 11.26 -2.35
CA PHE A 193 1.55 10.77 -3.66
C PHE A 193 1.92 11.79 -4.75
N HIS A 194 2.78 11.42 -5.70
CA HIS A 194 2.98 12.17 -6.93
C HIS A 194 2.50 11.31 -8.12
N PRO A 195 1.40 11.67 -8.80
CA PRO A 195 0.49 10.75 -9.53
C PRO A 195 0.94 10.39 -10.94
N SER A 196 2.22 10.57 -11.27
CA SER A 196 2.68 10.53 -12.66
C SER A 196 3.87 9.62 -12.82
N ARG A 197 3.83 8.45 -12.19
CA ARG A 197 4.93 7.49 -12.25
C ARG A 197 4.42 6.12 -12.67
N ASN A 198 5.14 5.55 -13.63
CA ASN A 198 4.92 4.19 -14.08
C ASN A 198 5.73 3.23 -13.21
N ILE A 199 5.15 2.10 -12.86
CA ILE A 199 5.89 0.96 -12.31
C ILE A 199 6.09 -0.04 -13.44
N THR A 200 7.34 -0.35 -13.77
CA THR A 200 7.61 -1.51 -14.61
C THR A 200 7.58 -2.78 -13.77
N PHE A 201 6.78 -3.75 -14.21
CA PHE A 201 6.75 -5.11 -13.71
C PHE A 201 7.34 -6.07 -14.75
N ALA A 202 8.00 -7.11 -14.26
CA ALA A 202 8.26 -8.33 -15.02
C ALA A 202 7.08 -9.27 -14.77
N ALA A 203 6.54 -9.81 -15.85
CA ALA A 203 5.49 -10.81 -15.81
C ALA A 203 6.10 -12.20 -15.83
N LEU A 204 5.82 -12.97 -14.79
CA LEU A 204 6.27 -14.35 -14.62
C LEU A 204 5.11 -15.30 -14.86
N LYS A 205 5.33 -16.30 -15.71
CA LYS A 205 4.40 -17.40 -15.93
C LYS A 205 5.18 -18.70 -15.88
N ASP A 206 4.74 -19.64 -15.04
CA ASP A 206 5.37 -20.95 -14.87
C ASP A 206 6.88 -20.90 -14.52
N GLY A 207 7.33 -19.82 -13.87
CA GLY A 207 8.73 -19.62 -13.50
C GLY A 207 9.58 -18.85 -14.52
N ASP A 208 9.05 -18.58 -15.71
CA ASP A 208 9.74 -17.84 -16.76
C ASP A 208 9.21 -16.40 -16.88
N ILE A 209 10.10 -15.46 -17.25
CA ILE A 209 9.68 -14.10 -17.56
C ILE A 209 9.17 -14.04 -19.01
N VAL A 210 7.87 -13.83 -19.15
CA VAL A 210 7.20 -13.83 -20.45
C VAL A 210 7.05 -12.43 -21.06
N ALA A 211 7.08 -11.39 -20.23
CA ALA A 211 6.96 -10.00 -20.68
C ALA A 211 7.38 -8.98 -19.60
N ARG A 212 7.46 -7.71 -20.01
CA ARG A 212 7.40 -6.54 -19.12
C ARG A 212 6.11 -5.79 -19.33
N THR A 213 5.61 -5.14 -18.29
CA THR A 213 4.47 -4.23 -18.41
C THR A 213 4.70 -2.99 -17.56
N LYS A 214 4.15 -1.85 -17.99
CA LYS A 214 4.30 -0.55 -17.33
C LYS A 214 2.95 -0.06 -16.84
N VAL A 215 2.73 -0.20 -15.54
CA VAL A 215 1.48 0.21 -14.88
C VAL A 215 1.58 1.68 -14.51
N SER A 216 0.70 2.51 -15.06
CA SER A 216 0.58 3.91 -14.69
C SER A 216 -0.19 4.00 -13.38
N LEU A 217 0.43 4.53 -12.33
CA LEU A 217 -0.34 4.96 -11.16
C LEU A 217 -0.90 6.33 -11.47
N ARG A 218 -2.20 6.39 -11.77
CA ARG A 218 -2.91 7.66 -11.98
C ARG A 218 -3.58 8.07 -10.69
N GLU A 219 -3.82 9.36 -10.52
CA GLU A 219 -4.70 9.85 -9.45
C GLU A 219 -6.13 9.32 -9.68
N PRO A 220 -6.88 8.98 -8.62
CA PRO A 220 -8.31 8.76 -8.73
C PRO A 220 -8.95 9.94 -9.45
N GLU A 221 -9.78 9.67 -10.47
CA GLU A 221 -10.46 10.73 -11.20
C GLU A 221 -11.38 11.46 -10.23
N THR A 222 -11.12 12.76 -10.03
CA THR A 222 -12.04 13.56 -9.20
C THR A 222 -13.43 13.56 -9.84
N PRO A 223 -14.52 13.64 -9.04
CA PRO A 223 -15.88 13.72 -9.59
C PRO A 223 -16.03 14.83 -10.65
N MET A 224 -15.31 15.95 -10.46
CA MET A 224 -15.24 17.05 -11.42
C MET A 224 -14.61 16.67 -12.76
N GLN A 225 -13.56 15.84 -12.77
CA GLN A 225 -12.94 15.34 -14.00
C GLN A 225 -13.86 14.36 -14.74
N GLY A 226 -14.57 13.48 -14.01
CA GLY A 226 -15.59 12.61 -14.59
C GLY A 226 -16.72 13.39 -15.25
N ILE A 227 -17.23 14.44 -14.59
CA ILE A 227 -18.26 15.34 -15.14
C ILE A 227 -17.75 16.05 -16.40
N ARG A 228 -16.49 16.54 -16.39
CA ARG A 228 -15.89 17.20 -17.56
C ARG A 228 -15.72 16.28 -18.77
N LYS A 229 -15.45 14.99 -18.55
CA LYS A 229 -15.36 13.99 -19.65
C LYS A 229 -16.72 13.64 -20.26
N LEU A 230 -17.78 13.63 -19.45
CA LEU A 230 -19.15 13.42 -19.93
C LEU A 230 -19.68 14.62 -20.72
N LEU A 231 -19.12 15.80 -20.48
CA LEU A 231 -19.50 17.04 -21.16
C LEU A 231 -18.26 17.77 -21.71
N PRO A 232 -17.57 17.19 -22.71
CA PRO A 232 -16.38 17.78 -23.29
C PRO A 232 -16.73 19.13 -23.93
N GLY A 233 -16.13 20.22 -23.42
CA GLY A 233 -16.37 21.58 -23.90
C GLY A 233 -17.50 22.34 -23.21
N SER A 234 -18.10 21.78 -22.16
CA SER A 234 -19.07 22.54 -21.34
C SER A 234 -18.34 23.44 -20.35
N ASP A 235 -18.59 24.75 -20.47
CA ASP A 235 -18.14 25.72 -19.50
C ASP A 235 -18.81 25.47 -18.14
N ILE A 236 -18.17 25.86 -17.04
CA ILE A 236 -18.71 25.68 -15.68
C ILE A 236 -20.12 26.28 -15.53
N ALA A 237 -20.41 27.33 -16.31
CA ALA A 237 -21.72 27.95 -16.42
C ALA A 237 -22.80 26.99 -16.95
N THR A 238 -22.50 26.16 -17.93
CA THR A 238 -23.45 25.22 -18.54
C THR A 238 -23.78 24.08 -17.58
N ILE A 239 -22.79 23.60 -16.83
CA ILE A 239 -22.98 22.61 -15.76
C ILE A 239 -23.85 23.20 -14.65
N SER A 240 -23.58 24.44 -14.23
CA SER A 240 -24.38 25.14 -13.22
C SER A 240 -25.83 25.34 -13.66
N LEU A 241 -26.05 25.68 -14.94
CA LEU A 241 -27.39 25.84 -15.51
C LEU A 241 -28.16 24.51 -15.49
N LEU A 242 -27.53 23.41 -15.92
CA LEU A 242 -28.13 22.08 -15.91
C LEU A 242 -28.47 21.62 -14.48
N LEU A 243 -27.59 21.85 -13.51
CA LEU A 243 -27.83 21.54 -12.11
C LEU A 243 -29.04 22.31 -11.56
N ASN A 244 -29.16 23.61 -11.88
CA ASN A 244 -30.32 24.42 -11.50
C ASN A 244 -31.63 23.93 -12.15
N ILE A 245 -31.59 23.52 -13.42
CA ILE A 245 -32.77 22.96 -14.11
C ILE A 245 -33.21 21.65 -13.45
N ILE A 246 -32.27 20.77 -13.11
CA ILE A 246 -32.57 19.51 -12.43
C ILE A 246 -33.13 19.77 -11.02
N LEU A 247 -32.52 20.71 -10.28
CA LEU A 247 -32.97 21.06 -8.93
C LEU A 247 -34.40 21.61 -8.94
N THR A 248 -34.70 22.53 -9.86
CA THR A 248 -36.04 23.13 -10.00
C THR A 248 -37.07 22.09 -10.42
N ALA A 249 -36.74 21.17 -11.34
CA ALA A 249 -37.63 20.07 -11.71
C ALA A 249 -37.92 19.12 -10.53
N ALA A 250 -36.90 18.79 -9.73
CA ALA A 250 -37.05 17.97 -8.53
C ALA A 250 -37.94 18.64 -7.47
N LEU A 251 -37.76 19.94 -7.26
CA LEU A 251 -38.54 20.73 -6.31
C LEU A 251 -40.01 20.82 -6.74
N VAL A 252 -40.28 21.04 -8.03
CA VAL A 252 -41.64 21.01 -8.60
C VAL A 252 -42.26 19.63 -8.44
N HIS A 253 -41.51 18.55 -8.66
CA HIS A 253 -42.01 17.19 -8.47
C HIS A 253 -42.37 16.89 -7.02
N ALA A 254 -41.49 17.27 -6.07
CA ALA A 254 -41.74 17.12 -4.64
C ALA A 254 -42.98 17.91 -4.19
N HIS A 255 -43.14 19.13 -4.69
CA HIS A 255 -44.31 19.96 -4.37
C HIS A 255 -45.60 19.38 -4.97
N ARG A 256 -45.53 18.79 -6.17
CA ARG A 256 -46.68 18.11 -6.79
C ARG A 256 -47.08 16.86 -6.03
N GLN A 257 -46.12 16.11 -5.47
CA GLN A 257 -46.40 14.98 -4.60
C GLN A 257 -47.00 15.39 -3.25
N SER A 258 -46.50 16.45 -2.63
CA SER A 258 -47.06 16.95 -1.36
C SER A 258 -48.51 17.43 -1.53
N LEU A 259 -48.81 18.10 -2.64
CA LEU A 259 -50.15 18.60 -2.97
C LEU A 259 -51.14 17.45 -3.26
N LYS A 260 -50.69 16.38 -3.94
CA LYS A 260 -51.47 15.15 -4.10
C LYS A 260 -51.80 14.49 -2.75
N ARG A 261 -50.84 14.44 -1.82
CA ARG A 261 -51.04 13.88 -0.47
C ARG A 261 -52.01 14.74 0.37
N ALA A 262 -51.95 16.06 0.24
CA ALA A 262 -52.87 16.97 0.94
C ALA A 262 -54.31 16.83 0.42
N LEU A 263 -54.50 16.76 -0.90
CA LEU A 263 -55.83 16.56 -1.51
C LEU A 263 -56.44 15.19 -1.16
N ALA A 264 -55.61 14.15 -1.01
CA ALA A 264 -56.09 12.82 -0.59
C ALA A 264 -56.60 12.77 0.86
N LYS A 265 -56.21 13.72 1.72
CA LYS A 265 -56.70 13.82 3.11
C LYS A 265 -58.00 14.62 3.25
N LEU A 266 -58.39 15.34 2.18
CA LEU A 266 -59.61 16.15 2.14
C LEU A 266 -60.81 15.42 1.53
N ARG A 267 -60.60 14.21 1.01
CA ARG A 267 -61.65 13.26 0.60
C ARG A 267 -61.83 12.22 1.69
#